data_AF-A0A7G1I8J2-F1
#
_entry.id   AF-A0A7G1I8J2-F1
#
_cell.length_a   1.000
_cell.length_b   1.000
_cell.length_c   1.000
_cell.angle_alpha   90.00
_cell.angle_beta   90.00
_cell.angle_gamma   90.00
#
_symmetry.space_group_name_H-M   'P 1'
#
loop_
_entity.id
_entity.type
_entity.pdbx_description
1 polymer ?
#
loop_
_entity_poly.entity_id
_entity_poly.type
_entity_poly.pdbx_seq_one_letter_code
_entity_poly.pdbx_strand_id
1 'polypeptide(L)'
;MQQLSAGQQRLDGALGRLIAVAESYPDLKANQTMMQLSEELTSTENKVAFSRQAYNDAVMSYNNRRETFPGNIYAGMFGFTAAALLEIPPDRPEMREAPRVQF
;
A
#
# COMPACT_ATOMS: atom_id res chain seq x y z
N MET A 1 -1.93 -10.39 3.78
CA MET A 1 -1.23 -9.15 3.34
C MET A 1 0.15 -9.40 2.71
N GLN A 2 0.94 -10.39 3.15
CA GLN A 2 2.20 -10.75 2.45
C GLN A 2 2.00 -11.06 0.94
N GLN A 3 0.92 -11.76 0.59
CA GLN A 3 0.56 -12.00 -0.82
C GLN A 3 0.22 -10.71 -1.59
N LEU A 4 -0.33 -9.71 -0.91
CA LEU A 4 -0.67 -8.40 -1.49
C LEU A 4 0.60 -7.58 -1.74
N SER A 5 1.56 -7.60 -0.80
CA SER A 5 2.90 -7.03 -0.99
C SER A 5 3.67 -7.70 -2.14
N ALA A 6 3.64 -9.03 -2.24
CA ALA A 6 4.26 -9.77 -3.35
C ALA A 6 3.55 -9.54 -4.70
N GLY A 7 2.24 -9.26 -4.68
CA GLY A 7 1.50 -8.80 -5.86
C GLY A 7 1.93 -7.41 -6.30
N GLN A 8 2.03 -6.48 -5.36
CA GLN A 8 2.49 -5.10 -5.57
C GLN A 8 3.87 -5.06 -6.22
N GLN A 9 4.84 -5.80 -5.68
CA GLN A 9 6.20 -5.81 -6.21
C GLN A 9 6.26 -6.30 -7.66
N ARG A 10 5.38 -7.24 -8.03
CA ARG A 10 5.26 -7.73 -9.41
C ARG A 10 4.62 -6.70 -10.32
N LEU A 11 3.60 -5.98 -9.83
CA LEU A 11 2.95 -4.88 -10.55
C LEU A 11 3.93 -3.73 -10.79
N ASP A 12 4.64 -3.27 -9.76
CA ASP A 12 5.65 -2.20 -9.86
C ASP A 12 6.72 -2.57 -10.90
N GLY A 13 7.21 -3.81 -10.88
CA GLY A 13 8.18 -4.31 -11.85
C GLY A 13 7.63 -4.38 -13.29
N ALA A 14 6.33 -4.64 -13.46
CA ALA A 14 5.67 -4.63 -14.76
C ALA A 14 5.45 -3.20 -15.27
N LEU A 15 5.05 -2.27 -14.38
CA LEU A 15 4.86 -0.86 -14.70
C LEU A 15 6.18 -0.19 -15.08
N GLY A 16 7.29 -0.50 -14.40
CA GLY A 16 8.61 0.00 -14.77
C GLY A 16 9.02 -0.39 -16.19
N ARG A 17 8.75 -1.64 -16.60
CA ARG A 17 8.97 -2.10 -17.99
C ARG A 17 8.04 -1.40 -18.98
N LEU A 18 6.78 -1.20 -18.61
CA LEU A 18 5.80 -0.53 -19.45
C LEU A 18 6.18 0.94 -19.73
N ILE A 19 6.64 1.66 -18.71
CA ILE A 19 7.13 3.04 -18.84
C ILE A 19 8.35 3.10 -19.76
N ALA A 20 9.31 2.17 -19.60
CA ALA A 20 10.49 2.12 -20.46
C ALA A 20 10.14 1.91 -21.94
N VAL A 21 9.12 1.11 -22.24
CA VAL A 21 8.60 0.94 -23.60
C VAL A 21 7.86 2.20 -24.07
N ALA A 22 7.04 2.82 -23.22
CA ALA A 22 6.28 4.03 -23.57
C ALA A 22 7.20 5.22 -23.95
N GLU A 23 8.35 5.37 -23.27
CA GLU A 23 9.36 6.38 -23.62
C GLU A 23 9.98 6.16 -25.01
N SER A 24 10.10 4.90 -25.45
CA SER A 24 10.58 4.56 -26.80
C SER A 24 9.52 4.72 -27.90
N TYR A 25 8.24 4.86 -27.54
CA TYR A 25 7.11 4.99 -28.48
C TYR A 25 6.18 6.16 -28.08
N PRO A 26 6.48 7.40 -28.51
CA PRO A 26 5.69 8.60 -28.19
C PRO A 26 4.21 8.51 -28.61
N ASP A 27 3.91 7.76 -29.68
CA ASP A 27 2.52 7.52 -30.12
C ASP A 27 1.74 6.64 -29.12
N LEU A 28 2.42 5.73 -28.43
CA LEU A 28 1.85 4.90 -27.38
C LEU A 28 1.58 5.72 -26.11
N LYS A 29 2.46 6.70 -25.85
CA LYS A 29 2.36 7.67 -24.75
C LYS A 29 1.15 8.60 -24.90
N ALA A 30 0.87 9.04 -26.13
CA ALA A 30 -0.29 9.87 -26.47
C ALA A 30 -1.60 9.07 -26.64
N ASN A 31 -1.57 7.74 -26.49
CA ASN A 31 -2.75 6.91 -26.65
C ASN A 31 -3.71 7.13 -25.47
N GLN A 32 -4.94 7.55 -25.77
CA GLN A 32 -5.97 7.85 -24.78
C GLN A 32 -6.31 6.66 -23.86
N THR A 33 -6.21 5.42 -24.35
CA THR A 33 -6.39 4.21 -23.53
C THR A 33 -5.26 4.03 -22.52
N MET A 34 -4.03 4.40 -22.87
CA MET A 34 -2.87 4.32 -21.98
C MET A 34 -2.96 5.37 -20.86
N MET A 35 -3.39 6.59 -21.20
CA MET A 35 -3.65 7.65 -20.22
C MET A 35 -4.72 7.25 -19.20
N GLN A 36 -5.84 6.69 -19.67
CA GLN A 36 -6.90 6.17 -18.79
C GLN A 36 -6.40 5.06 -17.87
N LEU A 37 -5.61 4.12 -18.39
CA LEU A 37 -5.03 3.04 -17.59
C LEU A 37 -4.11 3.58 -16.49
N SER A 38 -3.26 4.58 -16.79
CA SER A 38 -2.42 5.21 -15.77
C SER A 38 -3.24 5.90 -14.67
N GLU A 39 -4.31 6.60 -15.06
CA GLU A 39 -5.20 7.26 -14.10
C GLU A 39 -5.90 6.25 -13.19
N GLU A 40 -6.43 5.16 -13.75
CA GLU A 40 -7.04 4.07 -12.99
C GLU A 40 -6.05 3.36 -12.06
N LEU A 41 -4.82 3.12 -12.54
CA LEU A 41 -3.74 2.56 -11.72
C LEU A 41 -3.42 3.49 -10.55
N THR A 42 -3.22 4.78 -10.82
CA THR A 42 -2.94 5.79 -9.79
C THR A 42 -4.07 5.86 -8.75
N SER A 43 -5.33 5.84 -9.21
CA SER A 43 -6.51 5.81 -8.34
C SER A 43 -6.56 4.54 -7.48
N THR A 44 -6.24 3.39 -8.07
CA THR A 44 -6.18 2.10 -7.37
C THR A 44 -5.07 2.10 -6.32
N GLU A 45 -3.89 2.61 -6.65
CA GLU A 45 -2.77 2.73 -5.72
C GLU A 45 -3.08 3.65 -4.55
N ASN A 46 -3.75 4.78 -4.80
CA ASN A 46 -4.23 5.66 -3.73
C ASN A 46 -5.19 4.93 -2.77
N LYS A 47 -6.09 4.10 -3.28
CA LYS A 47 -6.99 3.28 -2.45
C LYS A 47 -6.23 2.23 -1.64
N VAL A 48 -5.23 1.60 -2.23
CA VAL A 48 -4.36 0.63 -1.52
C VAL A 48 -3.60 1.33 -0.40
N ALA A 49 -2.99 2.49 -0.66
CA ALA A 49 -2.29 3.28 0.35
C ALA A 49 -3.22 3.68 1.51
N PHE A 50 -4.43 4.19 1.19
CA PHE A 50 -5.44 4.51 2.20
C PHE A 50 -5.85 3.29 3.04
N SER A 51 -6.04 2.14 2.40
CA SER A 51 -6.41 0.90 3.10
C SER A 51 -5.30 0.42 4.05
N ARG A 52 -4.03 0.57 3.65
CA ARG A 52 -2.87 0.27 4.50
C ARG A 52 -2.82 1.19 5.71
N GLN A 53 -3.03 2.49 5.51
CA GLN A 53 -3.07 3.46 6.60
C GLN A 53 -4.22 3.15 7.57
N ALA A 54 -5.44 2.96 7.06
CA ALA A 54 -6.61 2.66 7.88
C ALA A 54 -6.43 1.37 8.71
N TYR A 55 -5.78 0.34 8.15
CA TYR A 55 -5.41 -0.86 8.89
C TYR A 55 -4.43 -0.55 10.04
N ASN A 56 -3.37 0.20 9.77
CA ASN A 56 -2.38 0.58 10.78
C ASN A 56 -3.00 1.43 11.89
N ASP A 57 -3.87 2.38 11.55
CA ASP A 57 -4.60 3.21 12.51
C ASP A 57 -5.51 2.35 13.41
N ALA A 58 -6.22 1.38 12.82
CA ALA A 58 -7.04 0.44 13.58
C ALA A 58 -6.21 -0.45 14.52
N VAL A 59 -5.07 -0.96 14.04
CA VAL A 59 -4.13 -1.76 14.85
C VAL A 59 -3.55 -0.92 16.00
N MET A 60 -3.15 0.32 15.74
CA MET A 60 -2.68 1.23 16.79
C MET A 60 -3.78 1.53 17.81
N SER A 61 -5.00 1.80 17.37
CA SER A 61 -6.15 2.01 18.27
C SER A 61 -6.41 0.78 19.15
N TYR A 62 -6.37 -0.41 18.56
CA TYR A 62 -6.50 -1.67 19.27
C TYR A 62 -5.39 -1.86 20.30
N ASN A 63 -4.12 -1.70 19.91
CA ASN A 63 -2.98 -1.87 20.80
C ASN A 63 -3.00 -0.85 21.95
N ASN A 64 -3.32 0.42 21.66
CA ASN A 64 -3.46 1.45 22.68
C ASN A 64 -4.57 1.12 23.70
N ARG A 65 -5.72 0.65 23.22
CA ARG A 65 -6.82 0.20 24.10
C ARG A 65 -6.44 -1.03 24.92
N ARG A 66 -5.68 -1.96 24.32
CA ARG A 66 -5.14 -3.15 24.99
C ARG A 66 -4.16 -2.77 26.09
N GLU A 67 -3.39 -1.70 25.92
CA GLU A 67 -2.32 -1.30 26.85
C GLU A 67 -2.77 -0.27 27.90
N THR A 68 -3.89 0.40 27.67
CA THR A 68 -4.46 1.39 28.60
C THR A 68 -5.40 0.75 29.61
N PHE A 69 -5.45 1.26 30.84
CA PHE A 69 -6.43 0.84 31.85
C PHE A 69 -7.87 1.19 31.42
N PRO A 70 -8.86 0.28 31.58
CA PRO A 70 -8.79 -1.06 32.16
C PRO A 70 -8.48 -2.18 31.15
N GLY A 71 -8.26 -1.85 29.87
CA GLY A 71 -8.06 -2.82 28.79
C GLY A 71 -6.85 -3.74 28.99
N ASN A 72 -5.78 -3.29 29.66
CA ASN A 72 -4.63 -4.11 30.00
C ASN A 72 -4.95 -5.29 30.95
N ILE A 73 -5.92 -5.13 31.84
CA ILE A 73 -6.38 -6.18 32.75
C ILE A 73 -7.15 -7.24 31.96
N TYR A 74 -8.14 -6.80 31.18
CA TYR A 74 -8.93 -7.70 30.34
C TYR A 74 -8.05 -8.39 29.28
N ALA A 75 -7.08 -7.69 28.71
CA ALA A 75 -6.14 -8.26 27.77
C ALA A 75 -5.29 -9.37 28.39
N GLY A 76 -4.77 -9.17 29.60
CA GLY A 76 -4.04 -10.19 30.34
C GLY A 76 -4.92 -11.39 30.74
N MET A 77 -6.15 -11.13 31.21
CA MET A 77 -7.07 -12.19 31.67
C MET A 77 -7.60 -13.08 30.54
N PHE A 78 -7.88 -12.50 29.37
CA PHE A 78 -8.45 -13.20 28.21
C PHE A 78 -7.42 -13.54 27.12
N GLY A 79 -6.14 -13.21 27.33
CA GLY A 79 -5.05 -13.56 26.41
C GLY A 79 -5.06 -12.77 25.09
N PHE A 80 -5.57 -11.53 25.08
CA PHE A 80 -5.51 -10.68 23.89
C PHE A 80 -4.08 -10.19 23.66
N THR A 81 -3.49 -10.59 22.53
CA THR A 81 -2.11 -10.24 22.13
C THR A 81 -2.06 -8.98 21.27
N ALA A 82 -0.89 -8.34 21.18
CA ALA A 82 -0.69 -7.21 20.28
C ALA A 82 -0.98 -7.59 18.82
N ALA A 83 -1.68 -6.71 18.10
CA ALA A 83 -1.82 -6.84 16.66
C ALA A 83 -0.57 -6.27 15.98
N ALA A 84 -0.06 -6.98 14.97
CA ALA A 84 1.08 -6.55 14.19
C ALA A 84 0.68 -5.43 13.22
N LEU A 85 1.49 -4.38 13.17
CA LEU A 85 1.35 -3.33 12.17
C LEU A 85 1.74 -3.87 10.79
N LEU A 86 1.20 -3.25 9.75
CA LEU A 86 1.64 -3.48 8.39
C LEU A 86 2.91 -2.67 8.17
N GLU A 87 4.05 -3.33 8.33
CA GLU A 87 5.37 -2.74 8.14
C GLU A 87 5.63 -2.48 6.65
N ILE A 88 6.10 -1.27 6.35
CA ILE A 88 6.73 -0.96 5.08
C ILE A 88 8.23 -1.23 5.29
N PRO A 89 8.85 -2.10 4.49
CA PRO A 89 10.27 -2.39 4.61
C PRO A 89 11.09 -1.07 4.62
N PRO A 90 11.98 -0.86 5.60
CA PRO A 90 12.71 0.40 5.77
C PRO A 90 13.62 0.75 4.58
N ASP A 91 13.94 -0.25 3.75
CA ASP A 91 14.66 -0.16 2.49
C ASP A 91 13.84 0.46 1.34
N ARG A 92 12.51 0.60 1.48
CA ARG A 92 11.64 1.21 0.45
C ARG A 92 10.64 2.22 1.02
N PRO A 93 11.10 3.39 1.48
CA PRO A 93 10.22 4.47 1.94
C PRO A 93 9.28 4.98 0.84
N GLU A 94 9.65 4.80 -0.44
CA GLU A 94 8.86 5.13 -1.62
C GLU A 94 7.50 4.40 -1.67
N MET A 95 7.38 3.22 -1.06
CA MET A 95 6.12 2.46 -0.99
C MET A 95 5.05 3.11 -0.10
N ARG A 96 5.40 4.19 0.62
CA ARG A 96 4.43 5.02 1.34
C ARG A 96 3.60 5.88 0.41
N GLU A 97 4.16 6.26 -0.74
CA GLU A 97 3.45 7.06 -1.73
C GLU A 97 2.91 6.15 -2.84
N ALA A 98 1.71 6.47 -3.31
CA ALA A 98 1.17 5.80 -4.50
C ALA A 98 2.09 6.10 -5.69
N PRO A 99 2.54 5.09 -6.46
CA PRO A 99 3.35 5.33 -7.64
C PRO A 99 2.60 6.24 -8.61
N ARG A 100 3.18 7.41 -8.90
CA ARG A 100 2.62 8.36 -9.88
C ARG A 100 3.08 7.95 -11.26
N VAL A 101 2.18 7.36 -12.04
CA VAL A 101 2.46 7.01 -13.43
C VAL A 101 2.25 8.27 -14.29
N GLN A 102 3.29 9.10 -14.41
CA GLN A 102 3.28 10.22 -15.35
C GLN A 102 3.87 9.74 -16.67
N PHE A 103 3.09 9.89 -17.74
CA PHE A 103 3.55 9.78 -19.11
C PHE A 103 4.01 11.17 -19.54
#